data_AF-A0A1V4R0J4-F1
#
_entry.id   AF-A0A1V4R0J4-F1
#
_cell.length_a   1.000
_cell.length_b   1.000
_cell.length_c   1.000
_cell.angle_alpha   90.00
_cell.angle_beta   90.00
_cell.angle_gamma   90.00
#
_symmetry.space_group_name_H-M   'P 1'
#
loop_
_entity.id
_entity.type
_entity.pdbx_description
1 polymer ?
#
loop_
_entity_poly.entity_id
_entity_poly.type
_entity_poly.pdbx_seq_one_letter_code
_entity_poly.pdbx_strand_id
1 'polypeptide(L)'
;MNKTKHNRRLSVLINYASMIIILVLFYIVRMGILKTVFLAFEVIPLIAVILSFRHAFVKTGIWKMTHASFKKLDEREVQVVFKATSISYSLFAIAILVIIYIFILSGLGQIDALLAVSLLYFAHILPASIIAWNEKN
;
A
#
# COMPACT_ATOMS: atom_id res chain seq x y z
N MET A 1 4.22 -16.95 -21.82
CA MET A 1 4.01 -15.55 -21.38
C MET A 1 3.16 -15.54 -20.11
N ASN A 2 3.33 -14.58 -19.20
CA ASN A 2 2.35 -14.16 -18.17
C ASN A 2 2.37 -14.69 -16.71
N LYS A 3 2.91 -15.86 -16.33
CA LYS A 3 2.79 -16.33 -14.93
C LYS A 3 3.45 -15.39 -13.90
N THR A 4 4.64 -14.88 -14.20
CA THR A 4 5.38 -13.98 -13.29
C THR A 4 4.70 -12.61 -13.14
N LYS A 5 4.15 -12.06 -14.24
CA LYS A 5 3.42 -10.79 -14.23
C LYS A 5 2.09 -10.89 -13.50
N HIS A 6 1.33 -11.96 -13.74
CA HIS A 6 0.07 -12.21 -13.05
C HIS A 6 0.29 -12.37 -11.55
N ASN A 7 1.30 -13.15 -11.14
CA ASN A 7 1.64 -13.35 -9.73
C ASN A 7 2.07 -12.05 -9.04
N ARG A 8 2.82 -11.17 -9.74
CA ARG A 8 3.20 -9.84 -9.20
C ARG A 8 1.98 -8.96 -8.94
N ARG A 9 1.09 -8.82 -9.93
CA ARG A 9 -0.14 -8.00 -9.80
C ARG A 9 -1.07 -8.54 -8.72
N LEU A 10 -1.24 -9.87 -8.67
CA LEU A 10 -1.99 -10.53 -7.61
C LEU A 10 -1.39 -10.24 -6.24
N SER A 11 -0.07 -10.27 -6.11
CA SER A 11 0.61 -9.94 -4.85
C SER A 11 0.37 -8.47 -4.43
N VAL A 12 0.37 -7.53 -5.37
CA VAL A 12 0.01 -6.13 -5.10
C VAL A 12 -1.43 -6.02 -4.59
N LEU A 13 -2.38 -6.70 -5.23
CA LEU A 13 -3.79 -6.73 -4.81
C LEU A 13 -3.96 -7.33 -3.42
N ILE A 14 -3.30 -8.47 -3.15
CA ILE A 14 -3.32 -9.12 -1.83
C ILE A 14 -2.76 -8.16 -0.77
N ASN A 15 -1.70 -7.42 -1.08
CA ASN A 15 -1.11 -6.45 -0.16
C ASN A 15 -2.11 -5.36 0.24
N TYR A 16 -2.75 -4.73 -0.74
CA TYR A 16 -3.75 -3.70 -0.48
C TYR A 16 -4.99 -4.24 0.22
N ALA A 17 -5.50 -5.40 -0.20
CA ALA A 17 -6.66 -6.03 0.42
C ALA A 17 -6.38 -6.36 1.90
N SER A 18 -5.19 -6.89 2.20
CA SER A 18 -4.80 -7.20 3.57
C SER A 18 -4.67 -5.96 4.45
N MET A 19 -4.12 -4.86 3.92
CA MET A 19 -4.09 -3.56 4.62
C MET A 19 -5.49 -3.04 4.93
N ILE A 20 -6.41 -3.11 3.96
CA ILE A 20 -7.81 -2.69 4.14
C ILE A 20 -8.49 -3.55 5.20
N ILE A 21 -8.29 -4.87 5.18
CA ILE A 21 -8.86 -5.79 6.17
C ILE A 21 -8.37 -5.44 7.58
N ILE A 22 -7.08 -5.15 7.76
CA ILE A 22 -6.53 -4.72 9.07
C ILE A 22 -7.25 -3.46 9.55
N LEU A 23 -7.35 -2.43 8.71
CA LEU A 23 -8.02 -1.18 9.06
C LEU A 23 -9.50 -1.38 9.41
N VAL A 24 -10.22 -2.15 8.59
CA VAL A 24 -11.65 -2.42 8.80
C VAL A 24 -11.87 -3.20 10.10
N LEU A 25 -11.10 -4.26 10.36
CA LEU A 25 -11.21 -5.03 11.61
C LEU A 25 -10.93 -4.14 12.83
N PHE A 26 -9.87 -3.33 12.78
CA PHE A 26 -9.52 -2.41 13.84
C PHE A 26 -10.68 -1.44 14.14
N TYR A 27 -11.26 -0.79 13.13
CA TYR A 27 -12.35 0.16 13.34
C TYR A 27 -13.65 -0.51 13.79
N ILE A 28 -13.98 -1.71 13.30
CA ILE A 28 -15.16 -2.47 13.76
C ILE A 28 -15.02 -2.80 15.25
N VAL A 29 -13.84 -3.24 15.70
CA VAL A 29 -13.58 -3.48 17.13
C VAL A 29 -13.61 -2.17 17.92
N ARG A 30 -13.01 -1.10 17.41
CA ARG A 30 -12.96 0.21 18.07
C ARG A 30 -14.36 0.83 18.25
N MET A 31 -15.27 0.60 17.30
CA MET A 31 -16.68 0.99 17.40
C MET A 31 -17.49 0.10 18.36
N GLY A 32 -16.88 -0.94 18.96
CA GLY A 32 -17.54 -1.85 19.89
C GLY A 32 -18.47 -2.87 19.23
N ILE A 33 -18.45 -2.99 17.90
CA ILE A 33 -19.27 -3.96 17.17
C ILE A 33 -18.78 -5.40 17.42
N LEU A 34 -17.45 -5.57 17.50
CA LEU A 34 -16.81 -6.84 17.84
C LEU A 34 -16.03 -6.74 19.15
N LYS A 35 -15.88 -7.86 19.86
CA LYS A 35 -15.09 -7.96 21.09
C LYS A 35 -13.61 -7.70 20.79
N THR A 36 -12.88 -7.14 21.75
CA THR A 36 -11.43 -6.87 21.65
C THR A 36 -10.58 -8.11 21.36
N VAL A 37 -11.07 -9.31 21.73
CA VAL A 37 -10.41 -10.59 21.39
C VAL A 37 -10.24 -10.78 19.88
N PHE A 38 -11.07 -10.15 19.05
CA PHE A 38 -10.99 -10.26 17.60
C PHE A 38 -9.78 -9.51 17.00
N LEU A 39 -9.12 -8.62 17.74
CA LEU A 39 -7.86 -8.00 17.30
C LEU A 39 -6.76 -9.05 17.09
N ALA A 40 -6.82 -10.19 17.78
CA ALA A 40 -5.88 -11.29 17.54
C ALA A 40 -5.94 -11.84 16.10
N PHE A 41 -7.07 -11.66 15.39
CA PHE A 41 -7.19 -12.08 13.99
C PHE A 41 -6.46 -11.16 13.01
N GLU A 42 -6.04 -9.96 13.42
CA GLU A 42 -5.25 -9.04 12.57
C GLU A 42 -3.86 -9.60 12.23
N VAL A 43 -3.38 -10.59 13.00
CA VAL A 43 -2.11 -11.27 12.75
C VAL A 43 -2.10 -11.95 11.37
N ILE A 44 -3.22 -12.53 10.94
CA ILE A 44 -3.32 -13.24 9.65
C ILE A 44 -3.13 -12.27 8.46
N PRO A 45 -3.91 -11.19 8.32
CA PRO A 45 -3.70 -10.23 7.24
C PRO A 45 -2.37 -9.49 7.38
N LEU A 46 -1.84 -9.29 8.60
CA LEU A 46 -0.51 -8.70 8.77
C LEU A 46 0.59 -9.59 8.14
N ILE A 47 0.55 -10.90 8.38
CA ILE A 47 1.45 -11.85 7.72
C ILE A 47 1.25 -11.79 6.19
N ALA A 48 0.01 -11.71 5.72
CA ALA A 48 -0.28 -11.57 4.30
C ALA A 48 0.31 -10.28 3.69
N VAL A 49 0.26 -9.13 4.38
CA VAL A 49 0.94 -7.88 3.97
C VAL A 49 2.44 -8.13 3.82
N ILE A 50 3.10 -8.71 4.81
CA ILE A 50 4.55 -8.93 4.78
C ILE A 50 4.95 -9.86 3.63
N LEU A 51 4.26 -10.99 3.47
CA LEU A 51 4.55 -11.98 2.43
C LEU A 51 4.31 -11.42 1.03
N SER A 52 3.17 -10.75 0.84
CA SER A 52 2.82 -10.13 -0.44
C SER A 52 3.75 -8.97 -0.79
N PHE A 53 4.17 -8.17 0.20
CA PHE A 53 5.16 -7.09 0.02
C PHE A 53 6.49 -7.65 -0.50
N ARG A 54 7.00 -8.70 0.17
CA ARG A 54 8.26 -9.34 -0.23
C ARG A 54 8.17 -9.90 -1.65
N HIS A 55 7.05 -10.52 -2.01
CA HIS A 55 6.88 -11.11 -3.34
C HIS A 55 6.69 -10.05 -4.43
N ALA A 56 5.87 -9.02 -4.18
CA ALA A 56 5.53 -7.99 -5.14
C ALA A 56 6.70 -7.03 -5.42
N PHE A 57 7.42 -6.60 -4.37
CA PHE A 57 8.32 -5.45 -4.45
C PHE A 57 9.79 -5.78 -4.18
N VAL A 58 10.07 -6.64 -3.19
CA VAL A 58 11.46 -6.95 -2.81
C VAL A 58 12.10 -7.93 -3.79
N LYS A 59 11.45 -9.08 -4.05
CA LYS A 59 11.97 -10.11 -4.97
C LYS A 59 12.08 -9.62 -6.41
N THR A 60 11.26 -8.65 -6.80
CA THR A 60 11.23 -8.10 -8.16
C THR A 60 12.24 -6.96 -8.35
N GLY A 61 12.92 -6.52 -7.28
CA GLY A 61 13.84 -5.38 -7.33
C GLY A 61 13.17 -4.01 -7.43
N ILE A 62 11.85 -3.94 -7.63
CA ILE A 62 11.09 -2.69 -7.78
C ILE A 62 11.25 -1.82 -6.54
N TRP A 63 11.23 -2.42 -5.34
CA TRP A 63 11.46 -1.69 -4.09
C TRP A 63 12.80 -0.95 -4.07
N LYS A 64 13.86 -1.63 -4.51
CA LYS A 64 15.21 -1.06 -4.58
C LYS A 64 15.25 0.07 -5.61
N MET A 65 14.61 -0.12 -6.76
CA MET A 65 14.57 0.88 -7.83
C MET A 65 13.84 2.16 -7.39
N THR A 66 12.66 2.04 -6.76
CA THR A 66 11.88 3.21 -6.32
C THR A 66 12.50 3.98 -5.15
N HIS A 67 13.37 3.34 -4.38
CA HIS A 67 14.07 3.95 -3.23
C HIS A 67 15.55 4.22 -3.50
N ALA A 68 16.04 3.96 -4.72
CA ALA A 68 17.40 4.28 -5.10
C ALA A 68 17.57 5.78 -5.29
N SER A 69 18.77 6.29 -4.99
CA SER A 69 19.16 7.64 -5.39
C SER A 69 19.21 7.73 -6.92
N PHE A 70 18.75 8.86 -7.49
CA PHE A 70 18.78 9.11 -8.94
C PHE A 70 20.16 8.89 -9.58
N LYS A 71 21.26 9.07 -8.83
CA LYS A 71 22.63 8.82 -9.33
C LYS A 71 22.93 7.34 -9.61
N LYS A 72 22.12 6.42 -9.07
CA LYS A 72 22.28 4.97 -9.22
C LYS A 72 21.31 4.36 -10.22
N LEU A 73 20.43 5.18 -10.80
CA LEU A 73 19.44 4.76 -11.78
C LEU A 73 19.94 5.13 -13.17
N ASP A 74 19.67 4.26 -14.15
CA ASP A 74 19.85 4.64 -15.55
C ASP A 74 18.78 5.64 -16.01
N GLU A 75 18.97 6.27 -17.17
CA GLU A 75 18.05 7.29 -17.69
C GLU A 75 16.61 6.76 -17.85
N ARG A 76 16.46 5.49 -18.24
CA ARG A 76 15.16 4.85 -18.43
C ARG A 76 14.48 4.60 -17.08
N GLU A 77 15.20 4.07 -16.09
CA GLU A 77 14.73 3.87 -14.73
C GLU A 77 14.33 5.19 -14.09
N VAL A 78 15.10 6.27 -14.30
CA VAL A 78 14.74 7.61 -13.84
C VAL A 78 13.39 8.05 -14.42
N GLN A 79 13.18 7.89 -15.73
CA GLN A 79 11.91 8.24 -16.36
C GLN A 79 10.73 7.42 -15.81
N VAL A 80 10.92 6.11 -15.62
CA VAL A 80 9.90 5.21 -15.07
C VAL A 80 9.56 5.57 -13.62
N VAL A 81 10.56 5.75 -12.77
CA VAL A 81 10.38 6.13 -11.35
C VAL A 81 9.76 7.52 -11.25
N PHE A 82 10.22 8.50 -12.01
CA PHE A 82 9.66 9.85 -12.00
C PHE A 82 8.18 9.85 -12.37
N LYS A 83 7.81 9.17 -13.46
CA LYS A 83 6.41 9.05 -13.89
C LYS A 83 5.56 8.34 -12.83
N ALA A 84 6.07 7.25 -12.26
CA ALA A 84 5.35 6.51 -11.22
C ALA A 84 5.13 7.36 -9.98
N THR A 85 6.17 8.03 -9.48
CA THR A 85 6.09 8.90 -8.29
C THR A 85 5.15 10.08 -8.51
N SER A 86 5.17 10.70 -9.69
CA SER A 86 4.24 11.80 -10.03
C SER A 86 2.78 11.34 -9.98
N ILE A 87 2.46 10.19 -10.59
CA ILE A 87 1.11 9.62 -10.55
C ILE A 87 0.73 9.23 -9.10
N SER A 88 1.66 8.62 -8.35
CA SER A 88 1.44 8.25 -6.96
C SER A 88 1.12 9.44 -6.08
N TYR A 89 1.82 10.56 -6.25
CA TYR A 89 1.57 11.76 -5.45
C TYR A 89 0.15 12.29 -5.67
N SER A 90 -0.29 12.38 -6.93
CA SER A 90 -1.66 12.81 -7.25
C SER A 90 -2.71 11.87 -6.67
N LEU A 91 -2.53 10.55 -6.81
CA LEU A 91 -3.44 9.55 -6.24
C LEU A 91 -3.46 9.59 -4.70
N PHE A 92 -2.29 9.73 -4.07
CA PHE A 92 -2.15 9.80 -2.63
C PHE A 92 -2.81 11.06 -2.05
N ALA A 93 -2.62 12.21 -2.70
CA ALA A 93 -3.27 13.46 -2.30
C ALA A 93 -4.80 13.35 -2.35
N ILE A 94 -5.34 12.80 -3.44
CA ILE A 94 -6.78 12.57 -3.58
C ILE A 94 -7.27 11.59 -2.49
N ALA A 95 -6.56 10.48 -2.26
CA ALA A 95 -6.92 9.51 -1.24
C ALA A 95 -6.92 10.12 0.17
N ILE A 96 -5.91 10.92 0.53
CA ILE A 96 -5.86 11.64 1.81
C ILE A 96 -7.07 12.56 1.95
N LEU A 97 -7.36 13.37 0.94
CA LEU A 97 -8.49 14.30 1.00
C LEU A 97 -9.80 13.55 1.22
N VAL A 98 -10.03 12.45 0.50
CA VAL A 98 -11.21 11.60 0.68
C VAL A 98 -11.28 11.05 2.10
N ILE A 99 -10.17 10.52 2.64
CA ILE A 99 -10.13 9.99 4.01
C ILE A 99 -10.43 11.08 5.03
N ILE A 100 -9.84 12.27 4.90
CA ILE A 100 -10.10 13.40 5.79
C ILE A 100 -11.59 13.78 5.76
N TYR A 101 -12.19 13.88 4.58
CA TYR A 101 -13.62 14.18 4.45
C TYR A 101 -14.50 13.10 5.09
N ILE A 102 -14.18 11.82 4.93
CA ILE A 102 -14.90 10.73 5.60
C ILE A 102 -14.81 10.90 7.13
N PHE A 103 -13.63 11.19 7.67
CA PHE A 103 -13.45 11.39 9.11
C PHE A 103 -14.28 12.56 9.66
N ILE A 104 -14.30 13.67 8.92
CA ILE A 104 -15.08 14.86 9.27
C ILE A 104 -16.59 14.55 9.23
N LEU A 105 -17.08 13.94 8.14
CA LEU A 105 -18.51 13.69 7.93
C LEU A 105 -19.05 12.57 8.83
N SER A 106 -18.25 11.56 9.15
CA SER A 106 -18.65 10.44 10.00
C SER A 106 -18.42 10.70 11.50
N GLY A 107 -17.83 11.85 11.87
CA GLY A 107 -17.55 12.17 13.28
C GLY A 107 -16.56 11.21 13.95
N LEU A 108 -15.70 10.55 13.16
CA LEU A 108 -14.75 9.52 13.66
C LEU A 108 -13.61 10.10 14.52
N GLY A 109 -13.52 11.43 14.63
CA GLY A 109 -12.57 12.13 15.49
C GLY A 109 -11.19 12.25 14.86
N GLN A 110 -10.16 11.94 15.65
CA GLN A 110 -8.75 12.11 15.26
C GLN A 110 -8.22 10.90 14.49
N ILE A 111 -7.29 11.16 13.57
CA ILE A 111 -6.50 10.13 12.89
C ILE A 111 -5.63 9.42 13.93
N ASP A 112 -5.86 8.13 14.14
CA ASP A 112 -5.04 7.32 15.04
C ASP A 112 -3.73 6.86 14.40
N ALA A 113 -2.85 6.32 15.26
CA ALA A 113 -1.53 5.87 14.85
C ALA A 113 -1.58 4.74 13.81
N LEU A 114 -2.57 3.84 13.85
CA LEU A 114 -2.66 2.73 12.89
C LEU A 114 -3.01 3.25 11.50
N LEU A 115 -3.97 4.17 11.39
CA LEU A 115 -4.29 4.82 10.13
C LEU A 115 -3.10 5.64 9.62
N ALA A 116 -2.42 6.39 10.49
CA ALA A 116 -1.23 7.17 10.11
C ALA A 116 -0.11 6.27 9.57
N VAL A 117 0.21 5.17 10.24
CA VAL A 117 1.21 4.18 9.78
C VAL A 117 0.77 3.54 8.46
N SER A 118 -0.52 3.24 8.31
CA SER A 118 -1.07 2.68 7.07
C SER A 118 -0.97 3.64 5.89
N LEU A 119 -1.21 4.93 6.11
CA LEU A 119 -1.04 5.97 5.09
C LEU A 119 0.42 6.18 4.71
N LEU A 120 1.32 6.14 5.70
CA LEU A 120 2.75 6.22 5.45
C LEU A 120 3.22 5.01 4.63
N TYR A 121 2.83 3.80 5.04
CA TYR A 121 3.10 2.59 4.27
C TYR A 121 2.55 2.69 2.84
N PHE A 122 1.29 3.13 2.69
CA PHE A 122 0.64 3.36 1.40
C PHE A 122 1.46 4.29 0.51
N ALA A 123 1.93 5.42 1.04
CA ALA A 123 2.75 6.39 0.32
C ALA A 123 4.04 5.76 -0.24
N HIS A 124 4.70 4.89 0.53
CA HIS A 124 5.95 4.24 0.12
C HIS A 124 5.76 3.15 -0.94
N ILE A 125 4.66 2.40 -0.87
CA ILE A 125 4.44 1.30 -1.82
C ILE A 125 3.75 1.74 -3.11
N LEU A 126 3.07 2.89 -3.12
CA LEU A 126 2.26 3.33 -4.25
C LEU A 126 3.09 3.51 -5.55
N PRO A 127 4.28 4.15 -5.54
CA PRO A 127 5.11 4.24 -6.76
C PRO A 127 5.52 2.86 -7.25
N ALA A 128 5.92 1.97 -6.34
CA ALA A 128 6.31 0.60 -6.65
C ALA A 128 5.13 -0.22 -7.23
N SER A 129 3.92 -0.02 -6.72
CA SER A 129 2.70 -0.66 -7.24
C SER A 129 2.36 -0.20 -8.65
N ILE A 130 2.51 1.09 -8.96
CA ILE A 130 2.28 1.62 -10.32
C ILE A 130 3.26 0.98 -11.31
N ILE A 131 4.53 0.90 -10.95
CA ILE A 131 5.56 0.24 -11.77
C ILE A 131 5.24 -1.24 -11.94
N ALA A 132 4.96 -1.94 -10.83
CA ALA A 132 4.58 -3.35 -10.84
C ALA A 132 3.35 -3.63 -11.74
N TRP A 133 2.45 -2.66 -11.89
CA TRP A 133 1.28 -2.79 -12.74
C TRP A 133 1.58 -2.50 -14.22
N ASN A 134 2.35 -1.44 -14.50
CA ASN A 134 2.52 -0.89 -15.84
C ASN A 134 3.68 -1.51 -16.61
N GLU A 135 4.71 -2.00 -15.94
CA GLU A 135 5.89 -2.52 -16.62
C GLU A 135 5.56 -3.82 -17.37
N LYS A 136 5.63 -3.72 -18.70
CA LYS A 136 5.70 -4.86 -19.62
C LYS A 136 7.16 -5.30 -19.59
N ASN A 137 7.46 -6.48 -19.04
CA ASN A 137 8.77 -7.08 -19.22
C ASN A 137 9.17 -7.02 -20.70
#